data_AF-A0A942FJZ6-F1
#
_entry.id   AF-A0A942FJZ6-F1
#
_cell.length_a   1.000
_cell.length_b   1.000
_cell.length_c   1.000
_cell.angle_alpha   90.00
_cell.angle_beta   90.00
_cell.angle_gamma   90.00
#
_symmetry.space_group_name_H-M   'P 1'
#
loop_
_entity.id
_entity.type
_entity.pdbx_description
1 polymer ?
#
loop_
_entity_poly.entity_id
_entity_poly.type
_entity_poly.pdbx_seq_one_letter_code
_entity_poly.pdbx_strand_id
1 'polypeptide(L)' 'PPDHPPTLREAMRMVATLGGFLGRKRDGEPGTKSLWLGLQRLDDLSSMWKLLTTTPISHPSSFPLVSSNPGYG' A
#
# COMPACT_ATOMS: atom_id res chain seq x y z
N PRO A 1 5.60 11.87 -4.59
CA PRO A 1 5.16 11.21 -5.86
C PRO A 1 6.27 11.41 -6.91
N PRO A 2 6.33 10.60 -7.98
CA PRO A 2 7.30 10.84 -9.05
C PRO A 2 6.99 12.16 -9.77
N ASP A 3 8.02 12.89 -10.17
CA ASP A 3 7.89 14.19 -10.87
C ASP A 3 7.17 14.04 -12.22
N HIS A 4 7.34 12.89 -12.87
CA HIS A 4 6.63 12.53 -14.08
C HIS A 4 5.72 11.33 -13.80
N PRO A 5 4.42 11.44 -14.11
CA PRO A 5 3.52 10.31 -13.97
C PRO A 5 3.93 9.19 -14.93
N PRO A 6 3.73 7.91 -14.56
CA PRO A 6 3.98 6.81 -15.48
C PRO A 6 3.06 6.91 -16.69
N THR A 7 3.56 6.49 -17.84
CA THR A 7 2.72 6.32 -19.03
C THR A 7 1.66 5.25 -18.77
N LEU A 8 0.58 5.26 -19.55
CA LEU A 8 -0.46 4.23 -19.45
C LEU A 8 0.13 2.81 -19.56
N ARG A 9 1.10 2.62 -20.45
CA ARG A 9 1.76 1.33 -20.65
C ARG A 9 2.56 0.90 -19.42
N GLU A 10 3.28 1.83 -18.78
CA GLU A 10 4.02 1.55 -17.54
C GLU A 10 3.06 1.26 -16.39
N ALA A 11 2.00 2.04 -16.24
CA ALA A 11 0.97 1.81 -15.24
C ALA A 11 0.31 0.43 -15.41
N MET A 12 -0.06 0.04 -16.64
CA MET A 12 -0.59 -1.29 -16.93
C MET A 12 0.39 -2.41 -16.56
N ARG A 13 1.69 -2.22 -16.82
CA ARG A 13 2.72 -3.20 -16.41
C ARG A 13 2.87 -3.27 -14.89
N MET A 14 2.87 -2.13 -14.20
CA MET A 14 2.91 -2.09 -12.73
C MET A 14 1.70 -2.86 -12.15
N VAL A 15 0.50 -2.60 -12.65
CA VAL A 15 -0.71 -3.35 -12.25
C VAL A 15 -0.54 -4.84 -12.52
N ALA A 16 -0.09 -5.22 -13.71
CA ALA A 16 0.08 -6.63 -14.06
C ALA A 16 1.10 -7.36 -13.17
N THR A 17 2.15 -6.67 -12.69
CA THR A 17 3.13 -7.28 -11.78
C THR A 17 2.49 -7.71 -10.46
N LEU A 18 1.51 -6.95 -9.96
CA LEU A 18 0.70 -7.35 -8.79
C LEU A 18 -0.12 -8.63 -9.07
N GLY A 19 -0.48 -8.86 -10.34
CA GLY A 19 -1.15 -10.07 -10.80
C GLY A 19 -0.20 -11.18 -11.27
N GLY A 20 1.09 -11.10 -10.95
CA GLY A 20 2.09 -12.14 -11.24
C GLY A 20 2.82 -12.01 -12.58
N PHE A 21 2.70 -10.89 -13.29
CA PHE A 21 3.49 -10.64 -14.49
C PHE A 21 4.95 -10.30 -14.15
N LEU A 22 5.89 -11.12 -14.61
CA LEU A 22 7.31 -10.96 -14.30
C LEU A 22 7.99 -9.81 -15.07
N GLY A 23 7.51 -9.48 -16.27
CA GLY A 23 8.03 -8.36 -17.06
C GLY A 23 9.45 -8.55 -17.58
N ARG A 24 9.90 -9.78 -17.88
CA ARG A 24 11.24 -10.02 -18.46
C ARG A 24 11.32 -9.42 -19.88
N LYS A 25 12.55 -9.18 -20.35
CA LYS A 25 12.85 -8.53 -21.65
C LYS A 25 12.10 -9.12 -22.86
N ARG A 26 11.68 -10.40 -22.80
CA ARG A 26 10.96 -11.09 -23.89
C ARG A 26 9.56 -11.59 -23.52
N ASP A 27 9.01 -11.18 -22.38
CA ASP A 27 7.67 -11.62 -21.96
C ASP A 27 6.53 -10.92 -22.73
N GLY A 28 6.83 -9.88 -23.51
CA GLY A 28 5.83 -9.13 -24.26
C GLY A 28 5.00 -8.22 -23.35
N GLU A 29 3.73 -8.00 -23.72
CA GLU A 29 2.77 -7.25 -22.90
C GLU A 29 1.99 -8.19 -21.97
N PRO A 30 1.57 -7.71 -20.79
CA PRO A 30 0.79 -8.51 -19.85
C PRO A 30 -0.57 -8.90 -20.44
N GLY A 31 -0.97 -10.16 -20.20
CA GLY A 31 -2.28 -10.68 -20.63
C GLY A 31 -3.42 -10.31 -19.67
N THR A 32 -4.65 -10.57 -20.12
CA THR A 32 -5.89 -10.24 -19.38
C THR A 32 -5.92 -10.80 -17.97
N LYS A 33 -5.44 -12.03 -17.76
CA LYS A 33 -5.44 -12.67 -16.43
C LYS A 33 -4.59 -11.92 -15.41
N SER A 34 -3.36 -11.53 -15.79
CA SER A 34 -2.46 -10.79 -14.90
C SER A 34 -2.98 -9.38 -14.63
N LEU A 35 -3.59 -8.73 -15.62
CA LEU A 35 -4.22 -7.43 -15.42
C LEU A 35 -5.42 -7.52 -14.47
N TRP A 36 -6.31 -8.49 -14.68
CA TRP A 36 -7.48 -8.70 -13.82
C TRP A 36 -7.09 -8.94 -12.36
N LEU A 37 -6.18 -9.87 -12.12
CA LEU A 37 -5.67 -10.15 -10.77
C LEU A 37 -4.98 -8.92 -10.19
N GLY A 38 -4.18 -8.22 -11.00
CA GLY A 38 -3.49 -7.01 -10.58
C GLY A 38 -4.42 -5.88 -10.15
N LEU A 39 -5.51 -5.66 -10.89
CA LEU A 39 -6.51 -4.64 -10.56
C LEU A 39 -7.25 -4.96 -9.26
N GLN A 40 -7.64 -6.22 -9.05
CA GLN A 40 -8.24 -6.64 -7.77
C GLN A 40 -7.30 -6.37 -6.60
N ARG A 41 -6.01 -6.72 -6.72
CA ARG A 41 -5.02 -6.47 -5.67
C ARG A 41 -4.75 -4.99 -5.46
N LEU A 42 -4.72 -4.19 -6.53
CA LEU A 42 -4.55 -2.75 -6.42
C LEU A 42 -5.71 -2.10 -5.67
N ASP A 43 -6.94 -2.55 -5.92
CA ASP A 43 -8.13 -2.02 -5.24
C ASP A 43 -8.07 -2.29 -3.72
N ASP A 44 -7.75 -3.52 -3.32
CA ASP A 44 -7.55 -3.92 -1.92
C ASP A 44 -6.46 -3.05 -1.24
N LEU A 45 -5.31 -2.89 -1.89
CA LEU A 45 -4.20 -2.09 -1.38
C LEU A 45 -4.56 -0.61 -1.27
N SER A 46 -5.31 -0.07 -2.24
CA SER A 46 -5.77 1.31 -2.21
C SER A 46 -6.73 1.57 -1.07
N SER A 47 -7.62 0.62 -0.79
CA SER A 47 -8.57 0.67 0.33
C SER A 47 -7.85 0.65 1.67
N MET A 48 -6.88 -0.24 1.84
CA MET A 48 -6.03 -0.30 3.03
C MET A 48 -5.24 1.00 3.22
N TRP A 49 -4.60 1.50 2.16
CA TRP A 49 -3.84 2.75 2.21
C TRP A 49 -4.71 3.92 2.68
N LYS A 50 -5.91 4.08 2.12
CA LYS A 50 -6.86 5.12 2.52
C LYS A 50 -7.17 5.04 4.02
N LEU A 51 -7.40 3.84 4.58
CA LEU A 51 -7.64 3.68 6.01
C LEU A 51 -6.43 4.12 6.84
N LEU A 52 -5.23 3.68 6.46
CA LEU A 52 -3.99 4.00 7.18
C LEU A 52 -3.63 5.48 7.13
N THR A 53 -3.96 6.19 6.05
CA THR A 53 -3.63 7.61 5.90
C THR A 53 -4.74 8.57 6.31
N THR A 54 -6.00 8.14 6.30
CA THR A 54 -7.15 9.00 6.64
C THR A 54 -7.43 9.00 8.13
N THR A 55 -7.01 7.97 8.86
CA THR A 55 -7.21 7.93 10.31
C THR A 55 -6.05 8.69 10.97
N PRO A 56 -6.23 9.93 11.48
CA PRO A 56 -5.26 10.45 12.41
C PRO A 56 -5.24 9.46 13.57
N ILE A 57 -4.08 8.86 13.85
CA ILE A 57 -3.86 8.10 15.07
C ILE A 57 -3.93 9.13 16.20
N SER A 58 -5.15 9.51 16.59
CA SER A 58 -5.43 10.10 17.88
C SER A 58 -5.08 9.00 18.87
N HIS A 59 -3.80 8.97 19.27
CA HIS A 59 -3.33 8.17 20.37
C HIS A 59 -4.33 8.42 21.52
N PRO A 60 -5.03 7.40 22.04
CA PRO A 60 -5.61 7.56 23.34
C PRO A 60 -4.42 7.78 24.28
N SER A 61 -4.16 9.03 24.64
CA SER A 61 -3.26 9.47 25.71
C SER A 61 -3.81 9.02 27.07
N SER A 62 -4.14 7.73 27.17
CA SER A 62 -4.78 7.08 28.31
C SER A 62 -4.05 5.77 28.62
N PHE A 63 -2.72 5.78 28.52
CA PHE A 63 -1.96 5.08 29.54
C PHE A 63 -1.73 6.11 30.64
N PRO A 64 -2.29 5.95 31.85
CA PRO A 64 -1.85 6.79 32.96
C PRO A 64 -0.35 6.56 33.08
N LEU A 65 0.42 7.62 32.89
CA LEU A 65 1.84 7.64 33.17
C LEU A 65 1.99 7.04 34.58
N VAL A 66 2.70 5.91 34.68
CA VAL A 66 2.88 5.23 35.96
C VAL A 66 3.30 6.30 36.97
N SER A 67 2.48 6.49 38.00
CA SER A 67 2.74 7.48 39.03
C SER A 67 4.09 7.14 39.63
N SER A 68 5.11 7.92 39.28
CA SER A 68 6.42 7.87 39.91
C SER A 68 6.27 8.46 41.30
N ASN A 69 5.69 7.69 42.22
CA ASN A 69 5.62 8.07 43.62
C ASN A 69 6.83 7.45 44.34
N PRO A 70 7.86 8.23 44.72
CA PRO A 70 9.03 7.73 45.43
C PRO A 70 8.76 7.43 46.92
N GLY A 71 7.49 7.47 47.36
CA GLY A 71 7.07 7.38 48.76
C GLY A 71 6.96 5.98 49.35
N TYR A 72 7.75 5.01 48.89
CA TYR A 72 8.03 3.82 49.69
C TYR A 72 9.26 4.11 50.55
N GLY A 73 9.01 4.69 51.72
CA GLY A 73 9.92 4.81 52.85
C GLY A 73 9.28 4.17 54.07
#